data_AF-A0A382JI52-F1
#
_entry.id   AF-A0A382JI52-F1
#
_cell.length_a   1.000
_cell.length_b   1.000
_cell.length_c   1.000
_cell.angle_alpha   90.00
_cell.angle_beta   90.00
_cell.angle_gamma   90.00
#
_symmetry.space_group_name_H-M   'P 1'
#
loop_
_entity.id
_entity.type
_entity.pdbx_description
1 polymer ?
#
loop_
_entity_poly.entity_id
_entity_poly.type
_entity_poly.pdbx_seq_one_letter_code
_entity_poly.pdbx_strand_id
1 'polypeptide(L)'
;VSQRIFIVGLFHETHTFVDGKTSLADFKIRRGEEMLACAGDASPLGGVLEYVKEQEWEVSLGIDYRATPSGTVDDEVVEAWWSEFKSAWQPDCDAIYLVLHGAMVAETIRDVDGELLARIRKLIGGDVPIFGVYDLHANFSFAMAANSDCLVAYRENPHSDAREAAVRAAELLTRCLSKSTRPKMFLRQTRIILPPTGIGTASDPMRSLEATARRLEGGEMWTVNIAGGFAFADTLDTGLSFQVVSSGSVESAEEVFDELEQLAEDLKEYGRGQDEALEDVMLQLREPADGLTLLVEPADNIGGGAPGDCTGCLRAIIEHQIKNAA
;
A
#
# COMPACT_ATOMS: atom_id res chain seq x y z
N VAL A 1 15.05 -29.28 -4.82
CA VAL A 1 15.14 -28.41 -6.02
C VAL A 1 14.96 -27.00 -5.49
N SER A 2 15.91 -26.11 -5.76
CA SER A 2 15.80 -24.71 -5.35
C SER A 2 14.61 -24.08 -6.09
N GLN A 3 13.82 -23.27 -5.38
CA GLN A 3 12.63 -22.61 -5.94
C GLN A 3 13.04 -21.32 -6.64
N ARG A 4 12.54 -21.06 -7.85
CA ARG A 4 12.83 -19.86 -8.63
C ARG A 4 11.78 -18.78 -8.43
N ILE A 5 12.18 -17.64 -7.88
CA ILE A 5 11.26 -16.55 -7.52
C ILE A 5 11.58 -15.31 -8.36
N PHE A 6 10.58 -14.78 -9.05
CA PHE A 6 10.71 -13.54 -9.82
C PHE A 6 10.20 -12.35 -9.01
N ILE A 7 11.08 -11.39 -8.70
CA ILE A 7 10.75 -10.21 -7.88
C ILE A 7 10.64 -8.96 -8.75
N VAL A 8 9.53 -8.23 -8.62
CA VAL A 8 9.25 -6.99 -9.37
C VAL A 8 8.57 -5.95 -8.47
N GLY A 9 8.82 -4.66 -8.70
CA GLY A 9 8.19 -3.57 -7.95
C GLY A 9 7.58 -2.47 -8.82
N LEU A 10 6.48 -1.90 -8.33
CA LEU A 10 5.83 -0.70 -8.84
C LEU A 10 5.25 0.06 -7.65
N PHE A 11 5.69 1.28 -7.40
CA PHE A 11 5.33 1.99 -6.18
C PHE A 11 5.06 3.47 -6.45
N HIS A 12 3.80 3.86 -6.31
CA HIS A 12 3.34 5.25 -6.38
C HIS A 12 1.91 5.36 -5.82
N GLU A 13 1.61 6.50 -5.21
CA GLU A 13 0.29 6.90 -4.74
C GLU A 13 -0.19 8.10 -5.54
N THR A 14 -1.35 7.98 -6.19
CA THR A 14 -1.83 9.02 -7.09
C THR A 14 -2.92 9.87 -6.48
N HIS A 15 -2.62 11.15 -6.29
CA HIS A 15 -3.62 12.17 -5.96
C HIS A 15 -4.30 12.66 -7.25
N THR A 16 -5.51 12.18 -7.55
CA THR A 16 -6.18 12.48 -8.83
C THR A 16 -6.80 13.87 -8.89
N PHE A 17 -6.90 14.58 -7.76
CA PHE A 17 -7.49 15.92 -7.69
C PHE A 17 -6.48 17.06 -7.86
N VAL A 18 -5.20 16.78 -8.07
CA VAL A 18 -4.20 17.81 -8.41
C VAL A 18 -3.95 17.85 -9.92
N ASP A 19 -3.66 19.02 -10.45
CA ASP A 19 -3.41 19.24 -11.89
C ASP A 19 -2.07 18.62 -12.37
N GLY A 20 -1.18 18.25 -11.44
CA GLY A 20 0.12 17.67 -11.75
C GLY A 20 0.03 16.33 -12.46
N LYS A 21 1.04 16.04 -13.28
CA LYS A 21 1.27 14.71 -13.85
C LYS A 21 2.58 14.14 -13.36
N THR A 22 2.63 12.82 -13.26
CA THR A 22 3.83 12.06 -12.90
C THR A 22 4.31 11.30 -14.14
N SER A 23 5.37 11.80 -14.74
CA SER A 23 5.96 11.28 -15.96
C SER A 23 7.01 10.22 -15.67
N LEU A 24 7.48 9.51 -16.70
CA LEU A 24 8.55 8.52 -16.56
C LEU A 24 9.84 9.11 -15.97
N ALA A 25 10.11 10.41 -16.17
CA ALA A 25 11.29 11.09 -15.63
C ALA A 25 11.24 11.26 -14.10
N ASP A 26 10.04 11.20 -13.51
CA ASP A 26 9.82 11.32 -12.07
C ASP A 26 10.01 9.97 -11.35
N PHE A 27 10.07 8.87 -12.11
CA PHE A 27 10.31 7.54 -11.56
C PHE A 27 11.80 7.24 -11.43
N LYS A 28 12.22 6.88 -10.22
CA LYS A 28 13.46 6.16 -10.00
C LYS A 28 13.24 4.69 -10.39
N ILE A 29 13.95 4.25 -11.42
CA ILE A 29 13.87 2.88 -11.92
C ILE A 29 15.14 2.12 -11.52
N ARG A 30 14.97 1.04 -10.75
CA ARG A 30 16.05 0.15 -10.31
C ARG A 30 16.04 -1.14 -11.11
N ARG A 31 17.22 -1.63 -11.49
CA ARG A 31 17.42 -2.91 -12.20
C ARG A 31 18.62 -3.67 -11.66
N GLY A 32 18.58 -5.00 -11.71
CA GLY A 32 19.72 -5.86 -11.39
C GLY A 32 20.38 -5.52 -10.03
N GLU A 33 21.66 -5.14 -10.06
CA GLU A 33 22.43 -4.80 -8.86
C GLU A 33 21.83 -3.63 -8.05
N GLU A 34 21.14 -2.68 -8.68
CA GLU A 34 20.50 -1.57 -7.98
C GLU A 34 19.33 -2.03 -7.10
N MET A 35 18.61 -3.08 -7.53
CA MET A 35 17.61 -3.72 -6.69
C MET A 35 18.29 -4.47 -5.54
N LEU A 36 19.34 -5.25 -5.82
CA LEU A 36 20.09 -6.00 -4.81
C LEU A 36 20.67 -5.10 -3.71
N ALA A 37 21.09 -3.88 -4.06
CA ALA A 37 21.63 -2.89 -3.14
C ALA A 37 20.63 -2.42 -2.08
N CYS A 38 19.34 -2.73 -2.24
CA CYS A 38 18.29 -2.39 -1.27
C CYS A 38 18.22 -3.41 -0.11
N ALA A 39 18.85 -4.57 -0.25
CA ALA A 39 18.81 -5.60 0.79
C ALA A 39 19.35 -5.06 2.13
N GLY A 40 18.53 -5.18 3.17
CA GLY A 40 18.84 -4.68 4.53
C GLY A 40 18.43 -3.22 4.79
N ASP A 41 17.82 -2.52 3.84
CA ASP A 41 17.13 -1.26 4.12
C ASP A 41 15.71 -1.50 4.69
N ALA A 42 15.05 -0.43 5.13
CA ALA A 42 13.71 -0.49 5.72
C ALA A 42 12.58 -0.58 4.66
N SER A 43 12.90 -0.73 3.38
CA SER A 43 11.90 -0.82 2.32
C SER A 43 11.34 -2.24 2.19
N PRO A 44 10.15 -2.40 1.59
CA PRO A 44 9.60 -3.73 1.32
C PRO A 44 10.49 -4.56 0.38
N LEU A 45 11.14 -3.91 -0.60
CA LEU A 45 12.10 -4.57 -1.48
C LEU A 45 13.31 -5.06 -0.68
N GLY A 46 13.83 -4.26 0.25
CA GLY A 46 14.89 -4.66 1.16
C GLY A 46 14.52 -5.86 2.01
N GLY A 47 13.28 -5.88 2.55
CA GLY A 47 12.77 -6.98 3.37
C GLY A 47 12.66 -8.31 2.62
N VAL A 48 12.06 -8.33 1.42
CA VAL A 48 12.00 -9.57 0.63
C VAL A 48 13.40 -10.04 0.22
N LEU A 49 14.29 -9.12 -0.19
CA LEU A 49 15.67 -9.46 -0.58
C LEU A 49 16.53 -9.96 0.59
N GLU A 50 16.24 -9.53 1.82
CA GLU A 50 16.86 -10.07 3.03
C GLU A 50 16.33 -11.48 3.30
N TYR A 51 15.01 -11.67 3.27
CA TYR A 51 14.40 -12.98 3.50
C TYR A 51 14.90 -14.05 2.52
N VAL A 52 14.95 -13.74 1.23
CA VAL A 52 15.39 -14.72 0.19
C VAL A 52 16.84 -15.16 0.36
N LYS A 53 17.73 -14.35 0.96
CA LYS A 53 19.13 -14.74 1.22
C LYS A 53 19.25 -15.87 2.25
N GLU A 54 18.25 -15.99 3.12
CA GLU A 54 18.20 -17.03 4.14
C GLU A 54 17.48 -18.30 3.65
N GLN A 55 16.88 -18.25 2.45
CA GLN A 55 16.17 -19.38 1.84
C GLN A 55 17.00 -20.05 0.74
N GLU A 56 16.67 -21.31 0.42
CA GLU A 56 17.19 -22.01 -0.76
C GLU A 56 16.44 -21.59 -2.04
N TRP A 57 16.28 -20.28 -2.26
CA TRP A 57 15.61 -19.72 -3.44
C TRP A 57 16.63 -19.21 -4.46
N GLU A 58 16.36 -19.45 -5.73
CA GLU A 58 17.02 -18.81 -6.85
C GLU A 58 16.18 -17.59 -7.26
N VAL A 59 16.76 -16.39 -7.12
CA VAL A 59 16.02 -15.14 -7.33
C VAL A 59 16.35 -14.55 -8.69
N SER A 60 15.32 -14.31 -9.49
CA SER A 60 15.41 -13.48 -10.70
C SER A 60 14.77 -12.11 -10.40
N LEU A 61 15.45 -11.05 -10.82
CA LEU A 61 15.01 -9.68 -10.61
C LEU A 61 14.50 -9.11 -11.92
N GLY A 62 13.30 -8.55 -11.89
CA GLY A 62 12.75 -7.77 -13.00
C GLY A 62 13.20 -6.32 -12.92
N ILE A 63 12.26 -5.49 -12.50
CA ILE A 63 12.38 -4.02 -12.41
C ILE A 63 11.72 -3.54 -11.12
N ASP A 64 12.11 -2.38 -10.63
CA ASP A 64 11.41 -1.69 -9.54
C ASP A 64 11.28 -0.19 -9.88
N TYR A 65 10.04 0.25 -10.13
CA TYR A 65 9.71 1.63 -10.49
C TYR A 65 9.13 2.34 -9.28
N ARG A 66 9.71 3.47 -8.88
CA ARG A 66 9.21 4.25 -7.73
C ARG A 66 9.18 5.74 -8.00
N ALA A 67 8.07 6.38 -7.66
CA ALA A 67 7.94 7.83 -7.59
C ALA A 67 7.38 8.21 -6.21
N THR A 68 7.59 9.45 -5.81
CA THR A 68 6.92 10.01 -4.63
C THR A 68 5.44 10.25 -4.94
N PRO A 69 4.55 10.15 -3.94
CA PRO A 69 3.15 10.55 -4.08
C PRO A 69 3.02 11.90 -4.78
N SER A 70 2.10 11.98 -5.74
CA SER A 70 1.96 13.10 -6.68
C SER A 70 0.73 12.89 -7.57
N GLY A 71 0.60 13.69 -8.63
CA GLY A 71 -0.56 13.66 -9.52
C GLY A 71 -0.66 12.44 -10.44
N THR A 72 -1.55 12.55 -11.43
CA THR A 72 -1.91 11.43 -12.31
C THR A 72 -0.74 10.96 -13.14
N VAL A 73 -0.55 9.64 -13.24
CA VAL A 73 0.58 9.04 -13.96
C VAL A 73 0.35 9.06 -15.47
N ASP A 74 1.37 9.38 -16.25
CA ASP A 74 1.33 9.21 -17.70
C ASP A 74 1.20 7.72 -18.08
N ASP A 75 0.32 7.38 -19.02
CA ASP A 75 0.13 5.98 -19.46
C ASP A 75 1.43 5.33 -19.96
N GLU A 76 2.37 6.15 -20.45
CA GLU A 76 3.71 5.71 -20.88
C GLU A 76 4.47 4.99 -19.76
N VAL A 77 4.30 5.39 -18.50
CA VAL A 77 4.95 4.72 -17.36
C VAL A 77 4.45 3.28 -17.22
N VAL A 78 3.14 3.09 -17.31
CA VAL A 78 2.50 1.78 -17.20
C VAL A 78 2.94 0.86 -18.33
N GLU A 79 2.98 1.38 -19.56
CA GLU A 79 3.40 0.62 -20.73
C GLU A 79 4.91 0.32 -20.73
N ALA A 80 5.75 1.26 -20.25
CA ALA A 80 7.18 1.04 -20.08
C ALA A 80 7.45 -0.06 -19.05
N TRP A 81 6.82 0.02 -17.87
CA TRP A 81 6.91 -1.00 -16.85
C TRP A 81 6.46 -2.37 -17.38
N TRP A 82 5.32 -2.42 -18.08
CA TRP A 82 4.81 -3.66 -18.65
C TRP A 82 5.73 -4.25 -19.72
N SER A 83 6.31 -3.42 -20.56
CA SER A 83 7.28 -3.86 -21.57
C SER A 83 8.49 -4.52 -20.92
N GLU A 84 9.07 -3.87 -19.91
CA GLU A 84 10.24 -4.38 -19.21
C GLU A 84 9.94 -5.62 -18.37
N PHE A 85 8.77 -5.68 -17.72
CA PHE A 85 8.29 -6.88 -17.04
C PHE A 85 8.31 -8.09 -17.99
N LYS A 86 7.69 -7.95 -19.17
CA LYS A 86 7.61 -9.03 -20.17
C LYS A 86 9.00 -9.45 -20.67
N SER A 87 9.91 -8.49 -20.84
CA SER A 87 11.28 -8.77 -21.29
C SER A 87 12.11 -9.50 -20.24
N ALA A 88 11.87 -9.25 -18.96
CA ALA A 88 12.58 -9.89 -17.86
C ALA A 88 11.97 -11.24 -17.42
N TRP A 89 10.67 -11.45 -17.65
CA TRP A 89 9.97 -12.67 -17.27
C TRP A 89 10.53 -13.93 -17.95
N GLN A 90 10.72 -14.99 -17.16
CA GLN A 90 11.12 -16.30 -17.64
C GLN A 90 10.09 -17.37 -17.21
N PRO A 91 9.60 -18.22 -18.12
CA PRO A 91 8.53 -19.20 -17.82
C PRO A 91 8.87 -20.28 -16.79
N ASP A 92 10.12 -20.38 -16.38
CA ASP A 92 10.62 -21.42 -15.49
C ASP A 92 10.63 -20.99 -14.01
N CYS A 93 10.10 -19.81 -13.69
CA CYS A 93 9.87 -19.35 -12.31
C CYS A 93 8.74 -20.13 -11.63
N ASP A 94 8.95 -20.48 -10.36
CA ASP A 94 7.98 -21.19 -9.51
C ASP A 94 7.00 -20.23 -8.82
N ALA A 95 7.33 -18.94 -8.71
CA ALA A 95 6.43 -17.91 -8.19
C ALA A 95 6.85 -16.50 -8.64
N ILE A 96 5.91 -15.55 -8.52
CA ILE A 96 6.17 -14.12 -8.64
C ILE A 96 5.94 -13.46 -7.28
N TYR A 97 6.85 -12.57 -6.90
CA TYR A 97 6.71 -11.70 -5.74
C TYR A 97 6.66 -10.24 -6.19
N LEU A 98 5.57 -9.55 -5.88
CA LEU A 98 5.34 -8.15 -6.25
C LEU A 98 5.50 -7.22 -5.04
N VAL A 99 6.16 -6.09 -5.26
CA VAL A 99 6.19 -4.97 -4.30
C VAL A 99 5.37 -3.84 -4.89
N LEU A 100 4.15 -3.67 -4.40
CA LEU A 100 3.17 -2.74 -4.93
C LEU A 100 2.92 -1.58 -3.95
N HIS A 101 2.33 -0.49 -4.44
CA HIS A 101 1.63 0.46 -3.57
C HIS A 101 0.14 0.10 -3.48
N GLY A 102 -0.53 -0.10 -4.63
CA GLY A 102 -1.96 -0.40 -4.69
C GLY A 102 -2.87 0.83 -4.81
N ALA A 103 -2.33 2.03 -5.07
CA ALA A 103 -3.13 3.25 -5.25
C ALA A 103 -2.66 4.08 -6.47
N MET A 104 -2.04 3.42 -7.46
CA MET A 104 -1.58 4.11 -8.66
C MET A 104 -2.74 4.30 -9.66
N VAL A 105 -2.89 5.53 -10.16
CA VAL A 105 -3.85 5.90 -11.21
C VAL A 105 -3.09 6.52 -12.38
N ALA A 106 -3.35 6.02 -13.58
CA ALA A 106 -2.85 6.60 -14.83
C ALA A 106 -3.97 7.31 -15.60
N GLU A 107 -3.60 8.06 -16.64
CA GLU A 107 -4.50 8.87 -17.45
C GLU A 107 -5.73 8.10 -17.94
N THR A 108 -5.53 6.87 -18.42
CA THR A 108 -6.60 6.02 -18.94
C THR A 108 -6.92 4.81 -18.07
N ILE A 109 -6.13 4.54 -17.03
CA ILE A 109 -6.23 3.34 -16.19
C ILE A 109 -6.45 3.76 -14.73
N ARG A 110 -7.66 3.56 -14.22
CA ARG A 110 -8.06 3.92 -12.85
C ARG A 110 -7.58 2.97 -11.76
N ASP A 111 -7.22 1.75 -12.15
CA ASP A 111 -6.66 0.71 -11.28
C ASP A 111 -5.44 0.10 -11.98
N VAL A 112 -4.29 0.77 -11.84
CA VAL A 112 -3.06 0.34 -12.53
C VAL A 112 -2.56 -0.99 -11.99
N ASP A 113 -2.55 -1.15 -10.67
CA ASP A 113 -2.09 -2.37 -10.01
C ASP A 113 -2.92 -3.60 -10.44
N GLY A 114 -4.25 -3.48 -10.47
CA GLY A 114 -5.15 -4.55 -10.91
C GLY A 114 -5.06 -4.83 -12.42
N GLU A 115 -4.93 -3.80 -13.27
CA GLU A 115 -4.71 -3.96 -14.71
C GLU A 115 -3.39 -4.72 -14.98
N LEU A 116 -2.30 -4.34 -14.31
CA LEU A 116 -1.02 -5.03 -14.47
C LEU A 116 -1.08 -6.46 -13.94
N LEU A 117 -1.71 -6.71 -12.79
CA LEU A 117 -1.95 -8.07 -12.29
C LEU A 117 -2.73 -8.93 -13.28
N ALA A 118 -3.77 -8.37 -13.93
CA ALA A 118 -4.52 -9.07 -14.97
C ALA A 118 -3.66 -9.40 -16.20
N ARG A 119 -2.81 -8.45 -16.64
CA ARG A 119 -1.84 -8.68 -17.72
C ARG A 119 -0.82 -9.76 -17.38
N ILE A 120 -0.28 -9.73 -16.16
CA ILE A 120 0.67 -10.74 -15.64
C ILE A 120 0.00 -12.11 -15.62
N ARG A 121 -1.20 -12.22 -15.03
CA ARG A 121 -1.94 -13.49 -14.96
C ARG A 121 -2.20 -14.08 -16.34
N LYS A 122 -2.54 -13.23 -17.33
CA LYS A 122 -2.72 -13.65 -18.73
C LYS A 122 -1.42 -14.13 -19.37
N LEU A 123 -0.27 -13.52 -19.05
CA LEU A 123 1.04 -13.89 -19.61
C LEU A 123 1.53 -15.23 -19.07
N ILE A 124 1.46 -15.43 -17.74
CA ILE A 124 2.07 -16.58 -17.06
C ILE A 124 1.15 -17.79 -16.95
N GLY A 125 -0.15 -17.60 -17.17
CA GLY A 125 -1.17 -18.63 -17.00
C GLY A 125 -1.60 -18.86 -15.55
N GLY A 126 -2.32 -19.96 -15.34
CA GLY A 126 -2.97 -20.26 -14.08
C GLY A 126 -2.06 -20.86 -13.01
N ASP A 127 -0.90 -21.41 -13.36
CA ASP A 127 -0.14 -22.32 -12.47
C ASP A 127 0.85 -21.62 -11.54
N VAL A 128 1.40 -20.47 -11.96
CA VAL A 128 2.40 -19.72 -11.18
C VAL A 128 1.71 -18.85 -10.13
N PRO A 129 1.96 -19.05 -8.81
CA PRO A 129 1.40 -18.20 -7.77
C PRO A 129 1.99 -16.79 -7.80
N ILE A 130 1.14 -15.79 -7.52
CA ILE A 130 1.50 -14.37 -7.40
C ILE A 130 1.31 -13.95 -5.94
N PHE A 131 2.42 -13.68 -5.29
CA PHE A 131 2.51 -13.21 -3.92
C PHE A 131 3.08 -11.79 -3.90
N GLY A 132 2.97 -11.11 -2.76
CA GLY A 132 3.57 -9.79 -2.66
C GLY A 132 3.10 -8.99 -1.47
N VAL A 133 3.50 -7.73 -1.49
CA VAL A 133 3.22 -6.76 -0.43
C VAL A 133 2.68 -5.48 -1.05
N TYR A 134 1.81 -4.78 -0.33
CA TYR A 134 1.25 -3.50 -0.74
C TYR A 134 1.04 -2.56 0.45
N ASP A 135 0.85 -1.28 0.16
CA ASP A 135 0.65 -0.24 1.15
C ASP A 135 -0.76 -0.29 1.76
N LEU A 136 -0.92 0.05 3.04
CA LEU A 136 -2.25 0.09 3.66
C LEU A 136 -3.16 1.17 3.07
N HIS A 137 -2.61 2.16 2.35
CA HIS A 137 -3.36 3.17 1.62
C HIS A 137 -3.94 2.65 0.29
N ALA A 138 -3.68 1.40 -0.10
CA ALA A 138 -4.18 0.86 -1.36
C ALA A 138 -5.70 1.01 -1.52
N ASN A 139 -6.12 1.48 -2.69
CA ASN A 139 -7.50 1.41 -3.15
C ASN A 139 -7.70 0.02 -3.79
N PHE A 140 -7.72 -0.99 -2.93
CA PHE A 140 -7.61 -2.39 -3.34
C PHE A 140 -8.82 -2.85 -4.15
N SER A 141 -8.57 -3.31 -5.38
CA SER A 141 -9.62 -3.62 -6.34
C SER A 141 -9.97 -5.11 -6.43
N PHE A 142 -11.16 -5.38 -6.99
CA PHE A 142 -11.54 -6.76 -7.35
C PHE A 142 -10.59 -7.40 -8.36
N ALA A 143 -9.97 -6.60 -9.26
CA ALA A 143 -9.01 -7.11 -10.22
C ALA A 143 -7.71 -7.56 -9.51
N MET A 144 -7.25 -6.83 -8.50
CA MET A 144 -6.12 -7.25 -7.67
C MET A 144 -6.41 -8.58 -6.95
N ALA A 145 -7.58 -8.71 -6.32
CA ALA A 145 -7.99 -9.95 -5.62
C ALA A 145 -8.10 -11.14 -6.59
N ALA A 146 -8.71 -10.94 -7.76
CA ALA A 146 -8.94 -12.02 -8.72
C ALA A 146 -7.65 -12.53 -9.40
N ASN A 147 -6.62 -11.69 -9.49
CA ASN A 147 -5.40 -12.01 -10.23
C ASN A 147 -4.20 -12.33 -9.35
N SER A 148 -4.29 -12.14 -8.03
CA SER A 148 -3.25 -12.49 -7.06
C SER A 148 -3.67 -13.64 -6.14
N ASP A 149 -2.68 -14.33 -5.55
CA ASP A 149 -2.92 -15.45 -4.63
C ASP A 149 -2.78 -15.00 -3.18
N CYS A 150 -1.81 -14.13 -2.89
CA CYS A 150 -1.57 -13.60 -1.56
C CYS A 150 -0.77 -12.29 -1.63
N LEU A 151 -1.45 -11.15 -1.56
CA LEU A 151 -0.85 -9.86 -1.27
C LEU A 151 -1.04 -9.53 0.22
N VAL A 152 -0.02 -9.00 0.88
CA VAL A 152 -0.05 -8.64 2.30
C VAL A 152 0.05 -7.13 2.46
N ALA A 153 -0.87 -6.53 3.21
CA ALA A 153 -0.82 -5.11 3.52
C ALA A 153 0.23 -4.80 4.60
N TYR A 154 0.70 -3.56 4.61
CA TYR A 154 1.24 -2.94 5.82
C TYR A 154 0.17 -2.93 6.91
N ARG A 155 0.58 -2.97 8.18
CA ARG A 155 -0.34 -2.98 9.33
C ARG A 155 -0.19 -1.75 10.21
N GLU A 156 0.80 -0.89 9.92
CA GLU A 156 1.11 0.29 10.72
C GLU A 156 1.04 1.58 9.88
N ASN A 157 0.35 2.58 10.43
CA ASN A 157 0.35 3.95 9.95
C ASN A 157 0.62 4.91 11.13
N PRO A 158 1.77 5.61 11.18
CA PRO A 158 2.83 5.68 10.14
C PRO A 158 3.50 4.34 9.81
N HIS A 159 4.04 4.22 8.59
CA HIS A 159 4.62 2.98 8.07
C HIS A 159 5.94 2.59 8.76
N SER A 160 5.86 1.95 9.91
CA SER A 160 7.00 1.35 10.61
C SER A 160 7.22 -0.13 10.28
N ASP A 161 6.31 -0.78 9.54
CA ASP A 161 6.32 -2.22 9.30
C ASP A 161 6.44 -2.64 7.82
N ALA A 162 6.81 -1.71 6.92
CA ALA A 162 6.85 -1.97 5.48
C ALA A 162 7.80 -3.13 5.09
N ARG A 163 8.97 -3.21 5.75
CA ARG A 163 9.93 -4.30 5.58
C ARG A 163 9.37 -5.62 6.12
N GLU A 164 8.82 -5.58 7.32
CA GLU A 164 8.24 -6.72 8.02
C GLU A 164 7.03 -7.29 7.24
N ALA A 165 6.22 -6.43 6.62
CA ALA A 165 5.12 -6.83 5.75
C ALA A 165 5.61 -7.62 4.54
N ALA A 166 6.71 -7.19 3.93
CA ALA A 166 7.30 -7.91 2.82
C ALA A 166 7.81 -9.30 3.25
N VAL A 167 8.46 -9.37 4.40
CA VAL A 167 8.92 -10.64 4.99
C VAL A 167 7.73 -11.57 5.26
N ARG A 168 6.64 -11.07 5.87
CA ARG A 168 5.41 -11.85 6.12
C ARG A 168 4.83 -12.44 4.83
N ALA A 169 4.77 -11.66 3.75
CA ALA A 169 4.32 -12.17 2.46
C ALA A 169 5.23 -13.27 1.91
N ALA A 170 6.55 -13.12 2.08
CA ALA A 170 7.53 -14.11 1.63
C ALA A 170 7.45 -15.40 2.45
N GLU A 171 7.19 -15.32 3.76
CA GLU A 171 6.91 -16.49 4.61
C GLU A 171 5.66 -17.25 4.17
N LEU A 172 4.60 -16.53 3.79
CA LEU A 172 3.40 -17.15 3.23
C LEU A 172 3.68 -17.79 1.86
N LEU A 173 4.57 -17.21 1.06
CA LEU A 173 5.02 -17.84 -0.18
C LEU A 173 5.80 -19.14 0.10
N THR A 174 6.72 -19.15 1.07
CA THR A 174 7.40 -20.37 1.53
C THR A 174 6.40 -21.43 1.98
N ARG A 175 5.36 -21.04 2.72
CA ARG A 175 4.27 -21.94 3.13
C ARG A 175 3.53 -22.53 1.92
N CYS A 176 3.21 -21.71 0.91
CA CYS A 176 2.56 -22.15 -0.32
C CYS A 176 3.38 -23.21 -1.07
N LEU A 177 4.66 -22.92 -1.30
CA LEU A 177 5.56 -23.79 -2.04
C LEU A 177 5.85 -25.10 -1.29
N SER A 178 6.01 -25.05 0.04
CA SER A 178 6.31 -26.23 0.87
C SER A 178 5.14 -27.18 1.06
N LYS A 179 3.91 -26.65 1.24
CA LYS A 179 2.71 -27.45 1.50
C LYS A 179 1.95 -27.85 0.23
N SER A 180 2.39 -27.37 -0.94
CA SER A 180 1.64 -27.49 -2.20
C SER A 180 0.18 -27.07 -2.06
N THR A 181 -0.08 -26.11 -1.18
CA THR A 181 -1.41 -25.56 -0.90
C THR A 181 -1.41 -24.12 -1.36
N ARG A 182 -2.29 -23.78 -2.29
CA ARG A 182 -2.38 -22.45 -2.86
C ARG A 182 -3.59 -21.72 -2.28
N PRO A 183 -3.39 -20.58 -1.59
CA PRO A 183 -4.50 -19.81 -1.05
C PRO A 183 -5.21 -19.05 -2.17
N LYS A 184 -6.39 -18.52 -1.85
CA LYS A 184 -7.08 -17.53 -2.65
C LYS A 184 -7.18 -16.23 -1.87
N MET A 185 -7.22 -15.13 -2.61
CA MET A 185 -7.53 -13.82 -2.08
C MET A 185 -9.01 -13.50 -2.30
N PHE A 186 -9.68 -13.11 -1.22
CA PHE A 186 -11.04 -12.61 -1.20
C PHE A 186 -11.02 -11.14 -0.82
N LEU A 187 -12.02 -10.37 -1.27
CA LEU A 187 -12.14 -8.94 -1.04
C LEU A 187 -13.56 -8.60 -0.63
N ARG A 188 -13.68 -7.71 0.38
CA ARG A 188 -14.88 -6.93 0.61
C ARG A 188 -14.56 -5.44 0.61
N GLN A 189 -15.22 -4.71 -0.27
CA GLN A 189 -15.21 -3.25 -0.29
C GLN A 189 -16.30 -2.72 0.62
N THR A 190 -15.97 -1.74 1.46
CA THR A 190 -16.95 -1.04 2.29
C THR A 190 -17.48 0.19 1.55
N ARG A 191 -18.37 0.94 2.21
CA ARG A 191 -18.83 2.27 1.75
C ARG A 191 -18.24 3.41 2.57
N ILE A 192 -17.14 3.15 3.26
CA ILE A 192 -16.48 4.07 4.17
C ILE A 192 -15.22 4.62 3.48
N ILE A 193 -15.14 5.94 3.37
CA ILE A 193 -13.91 6.65 2.99
C ILE A 193 -13.43 7.37 4.24
N LEU A 194 -12.22 7.06 4.68
CA LEU A 194 -11.57 7.74 5.79
C LEU A 194 -10.61 8.80 5.23
N PRO A 195 -10.56 10.01 5.83
CA PRO A 195 -9.51 10.97 5.48
C PRO A 195 -8.14 10.43 5.90
N PRO A 196 -7.02 10.95 5.34
CA PRO A 196 -5.67 10.54 5.74
C PRO A 196 -5.39 10.64 7.25
N THR A 197 -6.00 11.60 7.95
CA THR A 197 -5.88 11.73 9.41
C THR A 197 -6.65 10.65 10.19
N GLY A 198 -7.61 9.98 9.55
CA GLY A 198 -8.48 8.95 10.12
C GLY A 198 -7.95 7.52 10.01
N ILE A 199 -6.84 7.31 9.30
CA ILE A 199 -6.28 5.98 9.01
C ILE A 199 -5.02 5.65 9.83
N GLY A 200 -4.72 6.42 10.87
CA GLY A 200 -3.65 6.12 11.82
C GLY A 200 -3.97 4.88 12.66
N THR A 201 -3.06 3.90 12.70
CA THR A 201 -3.33 2.57 13.31
C THR A 201 -3.21 2.55 14.83
N ALA A 202 -2.81 3.67 15.44
CA ALA A 202 -2.84 3.88 16.89
C ALA A 202 -4.24 4.25 17.43
N SER A 203 -5.17 4.61 16.53
CA SER A 203 -6.49 5.12 16.85
C SER A 203 -7.58 4.31 16.17
N ASP A 204 -8.80 4.37 16.70
CA ASP A 204 -9.96 3.76 16.05
C ASP A 204 -10.40 4.62 14.85
N PRO A 205 -10.87 4.00 13.75
CA PRO A 205 -11.27 2.59 13.64
C PRO A 205 -10.12 1.60 13.39
N MET A 206 -8.99 2.05 12.85
CA MET A 206 -7.93 1.17 12.35
C MET A 206 -7.31 0.27 13.43
N ARG A 207 -7.11 0.80 14.65
CA ARG A 207 -6.57 0.02 15.78
C ARG A 207 -7.43 -1.21 16.09
N SER A 208 -8.74 -1.02 16.24
CA SER A 208 -9.67 -2.12 16.54
C SER A 208 -9.84 -3.09 15.38
N LEU A 209 -9.82 -2.57 14.14
CA LEU A 209 -9.86 -3.39 12.92
C LEU A 209 -8.63 -4.29 12.80
N GLU A 210 -7.42 -3.74 12.97
CA GLU A 210 -6.18 -4.51 12.92
C GLU A 210 -6.09 -5.54 14.05
N ALA A 211 -6.47 -5.17 15.28
CA ALA A 211 -6.53 -6.10 16.40
C ALA A 211 -7.49 -7.27 16.14
N THR A 212 -8.63 -6.99 15.50
CA THR A 212 -9.61 -8.00 15.09
C THR A 212 -9.07 -8.88 13.98
N ALA A 213 -8.44 -8.29 12.95
CA ALA A 213 -7.77 -9.02 11.88
C ALA A 213 -6.74 -10.03 12.43
N ARG A 214 -5.87 -9.61 13.36
CA ARG A 214 -4.89 -10.51 14.00
C ARG A 214 -5.53 -11.68 14.72
N ARG A 215 -6.67 -11.46 15.40
CA ARG A 215 -7.39 -12.52 16.12
C ARG A 215 -8.03 -13.54 15.17
N LEU A 216 -8.45 -13.10 13.98
CA LEU A 216 -9.11 -13.92 12.98
C LEU A 216 -8.13 -14.75 12.12
N GLU A 217 -6.83 -14.45 12.20
CA GLU A 217 -5.80 -15.23 11.53
C GLU A 217 -5.52 -16.57 12.22
N GLY A 218 -5.26 -17.62 11.43
CA GLY A 218 -4.93 -18.95 11.92
C GLY A 218 -5.49 -20.07 11.05
N GLY A 219 -4.83 -21.24 11.10
CA GLY A 219 -5.27 -22.42 10.34
C GLY A 219 -5.32 -22.15 8.83
N GLU A 220 -6.53 -22.20 8.27
CA GLU A 220 -6.80 -21.92 6.85
C GLU A 220 -6.85 -20.42 6.51
N MET A 221 -7.00 -19.53 7.50
CA MET A 221 -6.91 -18.07 7.34
C MET A 221 -5.45 -17.66 7.46
N TRP A 222 -4.81 -17.41 6.31
CA TRP A 222 -3.38 -17.14 6.24
C TRP A 222 -3.06 -15.71 6.60
N THR A 223 -3.83 -14.77 6.07
CA THR A 223 -3.78 -13.38 6.52
C THR A 223 -5.10 -12.66 6.31
N VAL A 224 -5.37 -11.69 7.17
CA VAL A 224 -6.48 -10.74 7.04
C VAL A 224 -5.85 -9.35 6.95
N ASN A 225 -6.06 -8.66 5.84
CA ASN A 225 -5.54 -7.31 5.59
C ASN A 225 -6.64 -6.28 5.79
N ILE A 226 -6.24 -5.10 6.30
CA ILE A 226 -7.08 -3.91 6.37
C ILE A 226 -6.42 -2.83 5.50
N ALA A 227 -7.03 -2.50 4.37
CA ALA A 227 -6.59 -1.38 3.54
C ALA A 227 -7.47 -0.17 3.87
N GLY A 228 -6.88 0.88 4.45
CA GLY A 228 -7.59 2.13 4.80
C GLY A 228 -8.10 2.89 3.58
N GLY A 229 -7.49 2.66 2.42
CA GLY A 229 -7.76 3.37 1.18
C GLY A 229 -7.11 4.75 1.15
N PHE A 230 -7.04 5.31 -0.05
CA PHE A 230 -6.49 6.63 -0.30
C PHE A 230 -7.57 7.56 -0.84
N ALA A 231 -8.07 8.43 0.04
CA ALA A 231 -9.23 9.29 -0.21
C ALA A 231 -9.02 10.34 -1.31
N PHE A 232 -7.78 10.60 -1.73
CA PHE A 232 -7.49 11.58 -2.77
C PHE A 232 -7.36 10.98 -4.17
N ALA A 233 -7.86 9.76 -4.36
CA ALA A 233 -8.06 9.17 -5.69
C ALA A 233 -9.55 9.07 -6.02
N ASP A 234 -9.92 9.46 -7.23
CA ASP A 234 -11.27 9.31 -7.79
C ASP A 234 -11.33 8.01 -8.59
N THR A 235 -11.51 6.90 -7.88
CA THR A 235 -11.65 5.55 -8.44
C THR A 235 -12.86 4.83 -7.84
N LEU A 236 -13.34 3.78 -8.51
CA LEU A 236 -14.45 2.97 -8.02
C LEU A 236 -14.12 2.20 -6.74
N ASP A 237 -12.83 1.91 -6.54
CA ASP A 237 -12.30 1.09 -5.46
C ASP A 237 -11.79 1.92 -4.28
N THR A 238 -12.06 3.24 -4.28
CA THR A 238 -11.59 4.16 -3.24
C THR A 238 -12.34 3.97 -1.92
N GLY A 239 -11.59 3.64 -0.87
CA GLY A 239 -12.09 3.57 0.50
C GLY A 239 -11.56 2.38 1.30
N LEU A 240 -12.06 2.27 2.54
CA LEU A 240 -11.74 1.18 3.45
C LEU A 240 -12.19 -0.15 2.85
N SER A 241 -11.31 -1.14 2.85
CA SER A 241 -11.60 -2.48 2.36
C SER A 241 -10.85 -3.55 3.15
N PHE A 242 -11.38 -4.77 3.09
CA PHE A 242 -10.81 -5.93 3.78
C PHE A 242 -10.45 -7.01 2.77
N GLN A 243 -9.29 -7.64 2.97
CA GLN A 243 -8.86 -8.75 2.14
C GLN A 243 -8.55 -9.95 3.01
N VAL A 244 -9.08 -11.10 2.65
CA VAL A 244 -8.80 -12.37 3.33
C VAL A 244 -8.00 -13.25 2.38
N VAL A 245 -6.83 -13.68 2.81
CA VAL A 245 -6.06 -14.74 2.14
C VAL A 245 -6.31 -16.04 2.87
N SER A 246 -6.92 -17.00 2.19
CA SER A 246 -7.34 -18.26 2.82
C SER A 246 -7.19 -19.46 1.89
N SER A 247 -6.87 -20.61 2.47
CA SER A 247 -6.99 -21.92 1.81
C SER A 247 -8.34 -22.60 2.09
N GLY A 248 -9.20 -21.95 2.88
CA GLY A 248 -10.53 -22.43 3.25
C GLY A 248 -11.60 -22.08 2.22
N SER A 249 -12.86 -22.13 2.65
CA SER A 249 -14.02 -21.88 1.79
C SER A 249 -14.39 -20.39 1.70
N VAL A 250 -15.20 -20.03 0.71
CA VAL A 250 -15.72 -18.66 0.56
C VAL A 250 -16.52 -18.26 1.80
N GLU A 251 -17.34 -19.18 2.32
CA GLU A 251 -18.18 -18.96 3.49
C GLU A 251 -17.36 -18.57 4.72
N SER A 252 -16.19 -19.20 4.92
CA SER A 252 -15.29 -18.84 6.02
C SER A 252 -14.69 -17.44 5.88
N ALA A 253 -14.47 -16.97 4.65
CA ALA A 253 -14.02 -15.60 4.41
C ALA A 253 -15.16 -14.58 4.62
N GLU A 254 -16.38 -14.93 4.23
CA GLU A 254 -17.58 -14.08 4.43
C GLU A 254 -17.84 -13.82 5.92
N GLU A 255 -17.67 -14.82 6.80
CA GLU A 255 -17.82 -14.65 8.25
C GLU A 255 -16.82 -13.63 8.82
N VAL A 256 -15.55 -13.67 8.35
CA VAL A 256 -14.51 -12.70 8.75
C VAL A 256 -14.90 -11.29 8.29
N PHE A 257 -15.39 -11.16 7.06
CA PHE A 257 -15.78 -9.87 6.52
C PHE A 257 -17.01 -9.28 7.21
N ASP A 258 -18.01 -10.10 7.57
CA ASP A 258 -19.21 -9.64 8.28
C ASP A 258 -18.82 -9.02 9.63
N GLU A 259 -17.88 -9.64 10.36
CA GLU A 259 -17.39 -9.12 11.63
C GLU A 259 -16.62 -7.80 11.47
N LEU A 260 -15.74 -7.70 10.47
CA LEU A 260 -14.97 -6.48 10.21
C LEU A 260 -15.83 -5.34 9.69
N GLU A 261 -16.80 -5.61 8.82
CA GLU A 261 -17.71 -4.62 8.25
C GLU A 261 -18.63 -4.02 9.31
N GLN A 262 -19.18 -4.86 10.19
CA GLN A 262 -19.97 -4.38 11.33
C GLN A 262 -19.11 -3.48 12.24
N LEU A 263 -17.88 -3.93 12.57
CA LEU A 263 -16.97 -3.15 13.42
C LEU A 263 -16.60 -1.80 12.78
N ALA A 264 -16.33 -1.78 11.47
CA ALA A 264 -16.02 -0.56 10.75
C ALA A 264 -17.21 0.41 10.73
N GLU A 265 -18.42 -0.09 10.50
CA GLU A 265 -19.64 0.73 10.52
C GLU A 265 -19.88 1.34 11.92
N ASP A 266 -19.63 0.57 12.98
CA ASP A 266 -19.77 1.03 14.37
C ASP A 266 -18.71 2.09 14.74
N LEU A 267 -17.51 2.00 14.17
CA LEU A 267 -16.36 2.85 14.54
C LEU A 267 -16.04 3.96 13.55
N LYS A 268 -16.68 4.03 12.38
CA LYS A 268 -16.32 5.01 11.32
C LYS A 268 -16.32 6.47 11.78
N GLU A 269 -17.18 6.81 12.74
CA GLU A 269 -17.28 8.17 13.28
C GLU A 269 -16.00 8.60 14.01
N TYR A 270 -15.24 7.66 14.58
CA TYR A 270 -13.93 7.94 15.19
C TYR A 270 -12.87 8.32 14.15
N GLY A 271 -13.02 7.86 12.91
CA GLY A 271 -12.09 8.12 11.81
C GLY A 271 -12.33 9.44 11.08
N ARG A 272 -13.30 10.28 11.47
CA ARG A 272 -13.63 11.51 10.72
C ARG A 272 -12.54 12.59 10.74
N GLY A 273 -11.48 12.44 11.53
CA GLY A 273 -10.50 13.49 11.78
C GLY A 273 -11.10 14.58 12.67
N GLN A 274 -10.43 14.91 13.76
CA GLN A 274 -10.78 16.05 14.61
C GLN A 274 -9.57 16.98 14.65
N ASP A 275 -9.27 17.59 13.52
CA ASP A 275 -8.23 18.61 13.48
C ASP A 275 -8.73 19.87 14.19
N GLU A 276 -7.91 20.45 15.06
CA GLU A 276 -8.22 21.70 15.73
C GLU A 276 -8.28 22.84 14.71
N ALA A 277 -9.19 23.80 14.94
CA ALA A 277 -9.28 24.98 14.09
C ALA A 277 -7.95 25.76 14.14
N LEU A 278 -7.48 26.22 12.97
CA LEU A 278 -6.20 26.91 12.86
C LEU A 278 -6.13 28.12 13.80
N GLU A 279 -7.22 28.85 13.98
CA GLU A 279 -7.34 29.98 14.89
C GLU A 279 -7.06 29.59 16.35
N ASP A 280 -7.56 28.44 16.79
CA ASP A 280 -7.36 27.92 18.14
C ASP A 280 -5.91 27.44 18.33
N VAL A 281 -5.34 26.78 17.32
CA VAL A 281 -3.91 26.39 17.32
C VAL A 281 -3.01 27.62 17.42
N MET A 282 -3.31 28.70 16.69
CA MET A 282 -2.53 29.95 16.76
C MET A 282 -2.59 30.60 18.14
N LEU A 283 -3.71 30.48 18.87
CA LEU A 283 -3.79 30.96 20.25
C LEU A 283 -2.86 30.16 21.17
N GLN A 284 -2.76 28.84 20.98
CA GLN A 284 -1.85 27.99 21.75
C GLN A 284 -0.38 28.30 21.43
N LEU A 285 -0.04 28.54 20.16
CA LEU A 285 1.32 28.89 19.74
C LEU A 285 1.84 30.22 20.29
N ARG A 286 0.97 31.09 20.83
CA ARG A 286 1.40 32.32 21.52
C ARG A 286 1.95 32.04 22.91
N GLU A 287 1.54 30.93 23.52
CA GLU A 287 2.03 30.55 24.84
C GLU A 287 3.48 30.06 24.72
N PRO A 288 4.39 30.49 25.61
CA PRO A 288 5.76 30.01 25.58
C PRO A 288 5.83 28.49 25.78
N ALA A 289 6.44 27.79 24.84
CA ALA A 289 6.77 26.38 24.97
C ALA A 289 8.28 26.20 25.17
N ASP A 290 8.66 25.22 25.99
CA ASP A 290 10.05 24.81 26.12
C ASP A 290 10.46 24.01 24.87
N GLY A 291 11.40 24.55 24.09
CA GLY A 291 11.99 23.86 22.93
C GLY A 291 11.31 24.15 21.59
N LEU A 292 11.54 23.27 20.61
CA LEU A 292 11.03 23.41 19.24
C LEU A 292 9.57 22.95 19.20
N THR A 293 8.68 23.82 18.69
CA THR A 293 7.30 23.46 18.37
C THR A 293 7.19 23.14 16.88
N LEU A 294 6.56 22.02 16.55
CA LEU A 294 6.28 21.62 15.16
C LEU A 294 4.79 21.85 14.88
N LEU A 295 4.49 22.73 13.92
CA LEU A 295 3.16 22.87 13.34
C LEU A 295 3.07 21.95 12.12
N VAL A 296 2.13 21.00 12.16
CA VAL A 296 1.91 20.05 11.06
C VAL A 296 0.58 20.35 10.42
N GLU A 297 0.59 20.68 9.12
CA GLU A 297 -0.61 20.95 8.32
C GLU A 297 -0.98 19.67 7.54
N PRO A 298 -2.05 18.94 7.92
CA PRO A 298 -2.42 17.71 7.23
C PRO A 298 -3.08 17.95 5.86
N ALA A 299 -3.57 19.16 5.61
CA ALA A 299 -4.38 19.48 4.43
C ALA A 299 -3.59 19.58 3.12
N ASP A 300 -2.29 19.90 3.19
CA ASP A 300 -1.38 20.00 2.04
C ASP A 300 -0.18 19.06 2.22
N ASN A 301 -0.50 17.80 2.48
CA ASN A 301 0.48 16.77 2.76
C ASN A 301 1.17 16.28 1.47
N ILE A 302 2.43 16.65 1.27
CA ILE A 302 3.28 16.13 0.18
C ILE A 302 3.38 14.60 0.21
N GLY A 303 3.39 14.01 1.41
CA GLY A 303 3.37 12.57 1.58
C GLY A 303 2.09 11.89 1.10
N GLY A 304 1.01 12.65 0.89
CA GLY A 304 -0.23 12.22 0.22
C GLY A 304 -0.41 12.85 -1.16
N GLY A 305 0.68 13.26 -1.82
CA GLY A 305 0.66 13.75 -3.21
C GLY A 305 0.16 15.18 -3.42
N ALA A 306 -0.07 15.94 -2.36
CA ALA A 306 -0.36 17.36 -2.46
C ALA A 306 0.90 18.18 -2.85
N PRO A 307 0.75 19.34 -3.49
CA PRO A 307 1.87 20.13 -4.01
C PRO A 307 2.75 20.78 -2.92
N GLY A 308 2.25 20.98 -1.69
CA GLY A 308 2.99 21.67 -0.64
C GLY A 308 3.11 23.19 -0.86
N ASP A 309 2.18 23.80 -1.60
CA ASP A 309 2.16 25.22 -1.95
C ASP A 309 1.07 26.04 -1.20
N CYS A 310 0.33 25.41 -0.30
CA CYS A 310 -0.65 26.08 0.56
C CYS A 310 0.04 27.01 1.55
N THR A 311 -0.37 28.28 1.54
CA THR A 311 0.17 29.30 2.47
C THR A 311 -0.81 29.60 3.62
N GLY A 312 -1.73 28.68 3.93
CA GLY A 312 -2.78 28.87 4.94
C GLY A 312 -2.22 29.09 6.33
N CYS A 313 -1.41 28.13 6.81
CA CYS A 313 -0.70 28.25 8.08
C CYS A 313 0.23 29.47 8.14
N LEU A 314 0.96 29.78 7.05
CA LEU A 314 1.83 30.95 7.00
C LEU A 314 1.05 32.27 7.16
N ARG A 315 -0.10 32.39 6.49
CA ARG A 315 -0.97 33.56 6.63
C ARG A 315 -1.44 33.73 8.07
N ALA A 316 -1.89 32.65 8.71
CA ALA A 316 -2.34 32.67 10.10
C ALA A 316 -1.21 33.06 11.08
N ILE A 317 0.01 32.54 10.89
CA ILE A 317 1.21 32.92 11.66
C ILE A 317 1.45 34.43 11.61
N ILE A 318 1.36 35.03 10.41
CA ILE A 318 1.56 36.46 10.19
C ILE A 318 0.45 37.29 10.85
N GLU A 319 -0.81 36.92 10.62
CA GLU A 319 -1.99 37.63 11.15
C GLU A 319 -2.02 37.59 12.69
N HIS A 320 -1.63 36.46 13.28
CA HIS A 320 -1.54 36.29 14.73
C HIS A 320 -0.23 36.82 15.33
N GLN A 321 0.69 37.34 14.51
CA GLN A 321 1.99 37.88 14.92
C GLN A 321 2.81 36.87 15.76
N ILE A 322 2.76 35.60 15.39
CA ILE A 322 3.55 34.55 16.04
C ILE A 322 5.03 34.87 15.78
N LYS A 323 5.82 34.95 16.85
CA LYS A 323 7.25 35.27 16.80
C LYS A 323 8.06 33.99 16.84
N ASN A 324 9.30 34.05 16.36
CA ASN A 324 10.23 32.91 16.36
C ASN A 324 9.68 31.67 15.61
N ALA A 325 8.85 31.90 14.57
CA ALA A 325 8.42 30.91 13.60
C ALA A 325 9.27 31.11 12.34
N ALA A 326 10.27 30.24 12.16
CA ALA A 326 11.17 30.24 11.01
C ALA A 326 10.88 29.02 10.13
#